data_AF-A0A3N5WWY1-F1
#
_entry.id   AF-A0A3N5WWY1-F1
#
_cell.length_a   1.000
_cell.length_b   1.000
_cell.length_c   1.000
_cell.angle_alpha   90.00
_cell.angle_beta   90.00
_cell.angle_gamma   90.00
#
_symmetry.space_group_name_H-M   'P 1'
#
loop_
_entity.id
_entity.type
_entity.pdbx_description
1 polymer ?
#
loop_
_entity_poly.entity_id
_entity_poly.type
_entity_poly.pdbx_seq_one_letter_code
_entity_poly.pdbx_strand_id
1 'polypeptide(L)'
;MRGGRSSLAVLSLSAVVSIGLPPAAEACTNLLVTRGASADGSVMLTYTCDGEFHPRLNVEPAAEHAAGDSLEIVDWDGKSRGKIAEVPHTYAVVRLMNEHQLVIAETTFDGRKELEDPDGILHYWDLMQLALKRARTAREAIGVITSLVKEYGYRSTGESFSIGDPKEAWILEMIGRGPGGGGAVWAAVRVPDGMISCHANRSRIGTFPLDDAENCLYSPDVISFATERGYYDP
;
A
#
# COMPACT_ATOMS: atom_id res chain seq x y z
N MET A 1 43.18 -71.38 19.44
CA MET A 1 42.81 -70.14 20.16
C MET A 1 42.43 -69.09 19.13
N ARG A 2 41.21 -68.56 19.25
CA ARG A 2 40.57 -67.57 18.37
C ARG A 2 41.03 -66.16 18.71
N GLY A 3 40.87 -65.27 17.73
CA GLY A 3 40.63 -63.83 17.95
C GLY A 3 41.71 -62.97 17.33
N GLY A 4 41.43 -62.01 16.46
CA GLY A 4 40.17 -61.49 15.93
C GLY A 4 40.55 -60.27 15.11
N ARG A 5 40.11 -60.20 13.85
CA ARG A 5 40.34 -59.04 12.97
C ARG A 5 39.57 -57.85 13.54
N SER A 6 40.27 -56.80 13.95
CA SER A 6 39.67 -55.51 14.29
C SER A 6 39.33 -54.77 13.00
N SER A 7 38.09 -54.94 12.52
CA SER A 7 37.51 -54.05 11.51
C SER A 7 37.30 -52.67 12.13
N LEU A 8 37.99 -51.65 11.63
CA LEU A 8 37.60 -50.26 11.86
C LEU A 8 36.24 -50.04 11.16
N ALA A 9 35.18 -49.94 11.95
CA ALA A 9 33.91 -49.43 11.48
C ALA A 9 34.06 -47.93 11.23
N VAL A 10 34.10 -47.53 9.96
CA VAL A 10 33.97 -46.13 9.56
C VAL A 10 32.51 -45.75 9.82
N LEU A 11 32.27 -45.04 10.92
CA LEU A 11 31.00 -44.37 11.19
C LEU A 11 30.88 -43.18 10.22
N SER A 12 30.29 -43.42 9.06
CA SER A 12 29.83 -42.36 8.16
C SER A 12 28.69 -41.60 8.83
N LEU A 13 29.03 -40.45 9.43
CA LEU A 13 28.06 -39.50 9.96
C LEU A 13 27.38 -38.81 8.78
N SER A 14 26.25 -39.35 8.33
CA SER A 14 25.39 -38.68 7.37
C SER A 14 24.81 -37.42 8.02
N ALA A 15 25.40 -36.26 7.73
CA ALA A 15 24.81 -34.98 8.07
C ALA A 15 23.50 -34.86 7.28
N VAL A 16 22.38 -35.08 7.95
CA VAL A 16 21.05 -34.73 7.42
C VAL A 16 21.02 -33.21 7.38
N VAL A 17 21.33 -32.64 6.22
CA VAL A 17 21.01 -31.25 5.92
C VAL A 17 19.50 -31.20 5.79
N SER A 18 18.83 -30.88 6.89
CA SER A 18 17.44 -30.50 6.88
C SER A 18 17.35 -29.22 6.05
N ILE A 19 17.04 -29.36 4.76
CA ILE A 19 16.61 -28.24 3.92
C ILE A 19 15.26 -27.84 4.50
N GLY A 20 15.28 -26.93 5.48
CA GLY A 20 14.08 -26.28 5.95
C GLY A 20 13.44 -25.59 4.76
N LEU A 21 12.18 -25.91 4.47
CA LEU A 21 11.39 -25.09 3.56
C LEU A 21 11.46 -23.65 4.10
N PRO A 22 11.83 -22.66 3.26
CA PRO A 22 11.73 -21.28 3.67
C PRO A 22 10.26 -21.02 4.08
N PRO A 23 10.02 -20.24 5.15
CA PRO A 23 8.66 -19.84 5.48
C PRO A 23 8.03 -19.14 4.28
N ALA A 24 6.72 -19.32 4.10
CA ALA A 24 5.97 -18.56 3.11
C ALA A 24 6.20 -17.06 3.37
N ALA A 25 6.51 -16.32 2.31
CA ALA A 25 6.70 -14.89 2.37
C ALA A 25 5.41 -14.21 1.90
N GLU A 26 4.88 -13.29 2.71
CA GLU A 26 3.84 -12.36 2.31
C GLU A 26 4.48 -11.32 1.39
N ALA A 27 4.45 -11.56 0.07
CA ALA A 27 5.27 -10.88 -0.91
C ALA A 27 4.45 -10.25 -2.05
N CYS A 28 3.51 -9.36 -1.71
CA CYS A 28 2.74 -8.61 -2.70
C CYS A 28 3.66 -7.88 -3.70
N THR A 29 3.29 -7.93 -4.98
CA THR A 29 4.05 -7.31 -6.07
C THR A 29 3.11 -6.53 -6.99
N ASN A 30 3.52 -5.32 -7.37
CA ASN A 30 2.82 -4.47 -8.31
C ASN A 30 3.64 -4.22 -9.58
N LEU A 31 2.94 -4.18 -10.72
CA LEU A 31 3.47 -3.72 -12.00
C LEU A 31 2.56 -2.62 -12.55
N LEU A 32 3.15 -1.47 -12.87
CA LEU A 32 2.47 -0.32 -13.46
C LEU A 32 3.01 -0.12 -14.87
N VAL A 33 2.13 -0.11 -15.86
CA VAL A 33 2.44 0.18 -17.26
C VAL A 33 1.74 1.48 -17.63
N THR A 34 2.51 2.48 -18.06
CA THR A 34 1.96 3.76 -18.53
C THR A 34 1.46 3.67 -19.97
N ARG A 35 0.65 4.64 -20.39
CA ARG A 35 0.08 4.72 -21.74
C ARG A 35 1.13 4.55 -22.83
N GLY A 36 2.22 5.30 -22.77
CA GLY A 36 3.28 5.27 -23.77
C GLY A 36 4.09 3.97 -23.77
N ALA A 37 3.99 3.16 -22.71
CA ALA A 37 4.67 1.87 -22.60
C ALA A 37 3.80 0.70 -23.09
N SER A 38 2.48 0.87 -23.19
CA SER A 38 1.57 -0.16 -23.66
C SER A 38 1.39 -0.11 -25.17
N ALA A 39 1.08 -1.27 -25.77
CA ALA A 39 0.90 -1.39 -27.22
C ALA A 39 -0.39 -0.70 -27.73
N ASP A 40 -1.38 -0.48 -26.85
CA ASP A 40 -2.70 0.04 -27.17
C ASP A 40 -3.01 1.39 -26.50
N GLY A 41 -2.06 1.97 -25.77
CA GLY A 41 -2.25 3.22 -25.07
C GLY A 41 -3.10 3.11 -23.80
N SER A 42 -3.28 1.91 -23.25
CA SER A 42 -3.87 1.70 -21.93
C SER A 42 -2.87 1.95 -20.80
N VAL A 43 -3.39 2.32 -19.63
CA VAL A 43 -2.65 2.23 -18.37
C VAL A 43 -3.03 0.91 -17.71
N MET A 44 -2.05 0.13 -17.27
CA MET A 44 -2.28 -1.17 -16.64
C MET A 44 -1.65 -1.22 -15.25
N LEU A 45 -2.44 -1.65 -14.26
CA LEU A 45 -1.97 -1.99 -12.93
C LEU A 45 -2.19 -3.49 -12.71
N THR A 46 -1.15 -4.20 -12.31
CA THR A 46 -1.24 -5.60 -11.86
C THR A 46 -0.85 -5.69 -10.40
N TYR A 47 -1.50 -6.58 -9.66
CA TYR A 47 -1.30 -6.78 -8.24
C TYR A 47 -1.32 -8.27 -7.91
N THR A 48 -0.25 -8.77 -7.31
CA THR A 48 -0.25 -10.06 -6.61
C THR A 48 -0.53 -9.81 -5.14
N CYS A 49 -1.51 -10.54 -4.62
CA CYS A 49 -1.87 -10.53 -3.21
C CYS A 49 -1.48 -11.89 -2.64
N ASP A 50 -0.40 -11.91 -1.87
CA ASP A 50 0.23 -13.14 -1.41
C ASP A 50 -0.29 -13.57 -0.02
N GLY A 51 -1.41 -12.96 0.42
CA GLY A 51 -2.05 -13.24 1.70
C GLY A 51 -2.97 -14.45 1.71
N GLU A 52 -3.16 -15.02 2.91
CA GLU A 52 -3.96 -16.22 3.15
C GLU A 52 -5.49 -15.97 3.12
N PHE A 53 -6.02 -15.39 2.05
CA PHE A 53 -7.46 -15.20 1.87
C PHE A 53 -7.93 -15.38 0.43
N HIS A 54 -9.19 -15.83 0.28
CA HIS A 54 -9.77 -16.04 -1.05
C HIS A 54 -10.41 -14.74 -1.56
N PRO A 55 -9.91 -14.18 -2.68
CA PRO A 55 -10.45 -12.94 -3.20
C PRO A 55 -11.89 -13.12 -3.70
N ARG A 56 -12.74 -12.12 -3.47
CA ARG A 56 -14.08 -12.05 -4.06
C ARG A 56 -14.18 -10.86 -5.01
N LEU A 57 -14.81 -11.09 -6.17
CA LEU A 57 -15.21 -10.00 -7.04
C LEU A 57 -16.55 -9.47 -6.53
N ASN A 58 -16.52 -8.31 -5.89
CA ASN A 58 -17.71 -7.63 -5.39
C ASN A 58 -17.98 -6.38 -6.23
N VAL A 59 -19.26 -6.06 -6.39
CA VAL A 59 -19.71 -4.80 -6.97
C VAL A 59 -20.48 -4.05 -5.90
N GLU A 60 -20.00 -2.86 -5.56
CA GLU A 60 -20.66 -1.90 -4.69
C GLU A 60 -21.29 -0.84 -5.59
N PRO A 61 -22.63 -0.65 -5.57
CA PRO A 61 -23.27 0.37 -6.38
C PRO A 61 -22.95 1.78 -5.87
N ALA A 62 -23.06 2.76 -6.77
CA ALA A 62 -23.05 4.18 -6.38
C ALA A 62 -24.18 4.48 -5.40
N ALA A 63 -23.97 5.43 -4.49
CA ALA A 63 -24.95 5.81 -3.49
C ALA A 63 -25.01 7.33 -3.26
N GLU A 64 -26.17 7.80 -2.82
CA GLU A 64 -26.40 9.18 -2.38
C GLU A 64 -26.49 9.21 -0.85
N HIS A 65 -25.96 10.26 -0.23
CA HIS A 65 -25.93 10.43 1.22
C HIS A 65 -26.48 11.80 1.62
N ALA A 66 -27.22 11.84 2.73
CA ALA A 66 -27.75 13.08 3.26
C ALA A 66 -26.64 13.91 3.94
N ALA A 67 -26.86 15.22 4.03
CA ALA A 67 -25.93 16.10 4.73
C ALA A 67 -25.82 15.71 6.21
N GLY A 68 -24.58 15.49 6.68
CA GLY A 68 -24.31 15.05 8.05
C GLY A 68 -24.28 13.53 8.24
N ASP A 69 -24.51 12.74 7.19
CA ASP A 69 -24.31 11.31 7.25
C ASP A 69 -22.84 10.96 7.56
N SER A 70 -22.66 9.82 8.20
CA SER A 70 -21.34 9.31 8.59
C SER A 70 -21.23 7.83 8.29
N LEU A 71 -20.01 7.42 7.93
CA LEU A 71 -19.63 6.04 7.72
C LEU A 71 -18.90 5.52 8.96
N GLU A 72 -19.35 4.40 9.50
CA GLU A 72 -18.64 3.67 10.54
C GLU A 72 -17.47 2.88 9.93
N ILE A 73 -16.26 3.09 10.44
CA ILE A 73 -15.07 2.33 10.10
C ILE A 73 -14.95 1.18 11.09
N VAL A 74 -14.90 -0.05 10.56
CA VAL A 74 -14.74 -1.28 11.34
C VAL A 74 -13.44 -1.97 10.93
N ASP A 75 -12.75 -2.55 11.90
CA ASP A 75 -11.60 -3.39 11.60
C ASP A 75 -12.00 -4.80 11.15
N TRP A 76 -10.98 -5.62 10.89
CA TRP A 76 -11.13 -7.00 10.45
C TRP A 76 -11.93 -7.88 11.43
N ASP A 77 -11.85 -7.59 12.74
CA ASP A 77 -12.58 -8.29 13.79
C ASP A 77 -14.01 -7.75 13.98
N GLY A 78 -14.43 -6.79 13.15
CA GLY A 78 -15.72 -6.11 13.22
C GLY A 78 -15.81 -5.08 14.35
N LYS A 79 -14.70 -4.72 14.99
CA LYS A 79 -14.67 -3.70 16.03
C LYS A 79 -14.68 -2.31 15.41
N SER A 80 -15.58 -1.46 15.90
CA SER A 80 -15.64 -0.03 15.58
C SER A 80 -14.32 0.67 15.88
N ARG A 81 -13.83 1.43 14.90
CA ARG A 81 -12.64 2.29 14.98
C ARG A 81 -12.98 3.77 14.98
N GLY A 82 -14.20 4.13 14.59
CA GLY A 82 -14.68 5.50 14.58
C GLY A 82 -15.57 5.77 13.39
N LYS A 83 -15.99 7.03 13.26
CA LYS A 83 -16.85 7.49 12.17
C LYS A 83 -16.14 8.55 11.35
N ILE A 84 -16.33 8.50 10.05
CA ILE A 84 -15.92 9.56 9.12
C ILE A 84 -17.13 10.20 8.47
N ALA A 85 -17.02 11.44 8.02
CA ALA A 85 -18.08 12.09 7.26
C ALA A 85 -18.30 11.38 5.91
N GLU A 86 -19.57 11.23 5.52
CA GLU A 86 -19.92 10.85 4.15
C GLU A 86 -19.83 12.04 3.21
N VAL A 87 -19.64 11.72 1.92
CA VAL A 87 -19.76 12.69 0.82
C VAL A 87 -21.16 12.58 0.20
N PRO A 88 -21.70 13.63 -0.42
CA PRO A 88 -23.07 13.59 -0.96
C PRO A 88 -23.32 12.44 -1.95
N HIS A 89 -22.30 12.04 -2.71
CA HIS A 89 -22.38 10.97 -3.70
C HIS A 89 -21.11 10.12 -3.67
N THR A 90 -21.27 8.81 -3.69
CA THR A 90 -20.18 7.83 -3.86
C THR A 90 -20.32 7.07 -5.17
N TYR A 91 -19.19 6.80 -5.82
CA TYR A 91 -19.13 6.11 -7.10
C TYR A 91 -19.28 4.60 -6.96
N ALA A 92 -19.76 3.96 -8.02
CA ALA A 92 -19.82 2.50 -8.09
C ALA A 92 -18.41 1.91 -8.19
N VAL A 93 -18.15 0.84 -7.43
CA VAL A 93 -16.86 0.17 -7.34
C VAL A 93 -16.99 -1.31 -7.67
N VAL A 94 -16.21 -1.77 -8.64
CA VAL A 94 -15.95 -3.20 -8.90
C VAL A 94 -14.59 -3.56 -8.33
N ARG A 95 -14.61 -4.04 -7.09
CA ARG A 95 -13.41 -4.39 -6.31
C ARG A 95 -12.37 -3.27 -6.25
N LEU A 96 -11.28 -3.36 -7.00
CA LEU A 96 -10.16 -2.39 -6.98
C LEU A 96 -10.27 -1.30 -8.06
N MET A 97 -11.40 -1.23 -8.76
CA MET A 97 -11.66 -0.25 -9.82
C MET A 97 -13.04 0.37 -9.66
N ASN A 98 -13.19 1.66 -10.00
CA ASN A 98 -14.50 2.33 -10.00
C ASN A 98 -15.05 2.56 -11.41
N GLU A 99 -16.26 3.09 -11.50
CA GLU A 99 -16.94 3.41 -12.76
C GLU A 99 -16.26 4.48 -13.63
N HIS A 100 -15.26 5.18 -13.08
CA HIS A 100 -14.43 6.14 -13.80
C HIS A 100 -13.12 5.55 -14.31
N GLN A 101 -12.97 4.22 -14.24
CA GLN A 101 -11.75 3.49 -14.62
C GLN A 101 -10.52 3.90 -13.78
N LEU A 102 -10.74 4.46 -12.59
CA LEU A 102 -9.70 4.62 -11.57
C LEU A 102 -9.49 3.26 -10.92
N VAL A 103 -8.22 2.84 -10.82
CA VAL A 103 -7.78 1.59 -10.18
C VAL A 103 -6.77 1.90 -9.08
N ILE A 104 -6.89 1.20 -7.95
CA ILE A 104 -5.96 1.32 -6.82
C ILE A 104 -5.55 -0.08 -6.34
N ALA A 105 -4.25 -0.31 -6.23
CA ALA A 105 -3.63 -1.50 -5.64
C ALA A 105 -2.55 -1.09 -4.62
N GLU A 106 -1.95 -2.05 -3.91
CA GLU A 106 -1.01 -1.76 -2.81
C GLU A 106 0.15 -2.77 -2.69
N THR A 107 1.21 -2.39 -1.98
CA THR A 107 2.20 -3.32 -1.40
C THR A 107 2.73 -2.75 -0.08
N THR A 108 2.45 -3.43 1.03
CA THR A 108 2.94 -3.01 2.35
C THR A 108 4.47 -3.11 2.45
N PHE A 109 5.16 -2.05 2.85
CA PHE A 109 6.61 -2.04 3.10
C PHE A 109 7.00 -1.97 4.58
N ASP A 110 6.01 -1.96 5.48
CA ASP A 110 6.09 -1.85 6.94
C ASP A 110 6.74 -0.56 7.46
N GLY A 111 8.00 -0.33 7.09
CA GLY A 111 8.79 0.78 7.55
C GLY A 111 9.21 0.66 9.02
N ARG A 112 9.17 1.78 9.72
CA ARG A 112 9.65 1.90 11.10
C ARG A 112 8.51 1.61 12.08
N LYS A 113 8.70 0.63 12.98
CA LYS A 113 7.66 0.17 13.91
C LYS A 113 7.15 1.26 14.83
N GLU A 114 8.01 2.19 15.23
CA GLU A 114 7.62 3.32 16.08
C GLU A 114 6.71 4.35 15.39
N LEU A 115 6.52 4.22 14.07
CA LEU A 115 5.67 5.09 13.27
C LEU A 115 4.26 4.53 13.05
N GLU A 116 4.01 3.28 13.42
CA GLU A 116 2.67 2.69 13.46
C GLU A 116 1.86 3.31 14.61
N ASP A 117 0.62 3.73 14.33
CA ASP A 117 -0.30 4.27 15.33
C ASP A 117 -1.54 3.37 15.46
N PRO A 118 -1.59 2.42 16.41
CA PRO A 118 -2.69 1.47 16.53
C PRO A 118 -4.03 2.13 16.91
N ASP A 119 -4.01 3.37 17.38
CA ASP A 119 -5.18 4.16 17.76
C ASP A 119 -5.75 4.99 16.59
N GLY A 120 -5.08 5.01 15.43
CA GLY A 120 -5.60 5.64 14.22
C GLY A 120 -6.93 5.03 13.74
N ILE A 121 -7.76 5.80 13.03
CA ILE A 121 -9.04 5.31 12.54
C ILE A 121 -8.84 4.48 11.25
N LEU A 122 -8.18 5.06 10.24
CA LEU A 122 -8.16 4.52 8.88
C LEU A 122 -6.97 3.59 8.65
N HIS A 123 -7.26 2.38 8.15
CA HIS A 123 -6.26 1.48 7.60
C HIS A 123 -6.04 1.72 6.10
N TYR A 124 -4.97 1.18 5.51
CA TYR A 124 -4.71 1.35 4.08
C TYR A 124 -5.86 0.88 3.18
N TRP A 125 -6.51 -0.24 3.51
CA TRP A 125 -7.62 -0.77 2.71
C TRP A 125 -8.85 0.13 2.79
N ASP A 126 -9.07 0.80 3.94
CA ASP A 126 -10.13 1.78 4.10
C ASP A 126 -9.88 2.95 3.13
N LEU A 127 -8.62 3.44 3.08
CA LEU A 127 -8.22 4.52 2.19
C LEU A 127 -8.40 4.16 0.71
N MET A 128 -8.05 2.95 0.31
CA MET A 128 -8.27 2.48 -1.07
C MET A 128 -9.76 2.49 -1.43
N GLN A 129 -10.60 1.87 -0.60
CA GLN A 129 -12.04 1.80 -0.86
C GLN A 129 -12.69 3.18 -0.86
N LEU A 130 -12.33 4.04 0.10
CA LEU A 130 -12.84 5.41 0.18
C LEU A 130 -12.40 6.26 -1.00
N ALA A 131 -11.15 6.13 -1.45
CA ALA A 131 -10.66 6.84 -2.62
C ALA A 131 -11.40 6.40 -3.89
N LEU A 132 -11.58 5.09 -4.11
CA LEU A 132 -12.36 4.58 -5.24
C LEU A 132 -13.81 5.09 -5.23
N LYS A 133 -14.41 5.23 -4.05
CA LYS A 133 -15.78 5.77 -3.89
C LYS A 133 -15.87 7.28 -4.07
N ARG A 134 -14.77 8.04 -3.91
CA ARG A 134 -14.81 9.51 -3.80
C ARG A 134 -14.00 10.25 -4.88
N ALA A 135 -13.24 9.54 -5.72
CA ALA A 135 -12.39 10.13 -6.76
C ALA A 135 -12.67 9.58 -8.15
N ARG A 136 -12.42 10.39 -9.19
CA ARG A 136 -12.55 10.01 -10.61
C ARG A 136 -11.21 9.78 -11.30
N THR A 137 -10.15 10.39 -10.78
CA THR A 137 -8.80 10.38 -11.36
C THR A 137 -7.76 9.96 -10.33
N ALA A 138 -6.58 9.54 -10.79
CA ALA A 138 -5.48 9.14 -9.93
C ALA A 138 -5.04 10.28 -9.01
N ARG A 139 -4.96 11.50 -9.54
CA ARG A 139 -4.63 12.69 -8.75
C ARG A 139 -5.69 13.04 -7.70
N GLU A 140 -6.98 12.94 -8.06
CA GLU A 140 -8.07 13.11 -7.08
C GLU A 140 -7.99 12.06 -5.97
N ALA A 141 -7.65 10.80 -6.31
CA ALA A 141 -7.52 9.73 -5.34
C ALA A 141 -6.41 10.01 -4.32
N ILE A 142 -5.24 10.49 -4.77
CA ILE A 142 -4.15 10.94 -3.87
C ILE A 142 -4.67 12.04 -2.93
N GLY A 143 -5.43 13.01 -3.46
CA GLY A 143 -6.05 14.06 -2.67
C GLY A 143 -6.99 13.51 -1.59
N VAL A 144 -7.89 12.60 -1.95
CA VAL A 144 -8.84 11.97 -1.01
C VAL A 144 -8.10 11.18 0.08
N ILE A 145 -7.16 10.33 -0.30
CA ILE A 145 -6.39 9.49 0.65
C ILE A 145 -5.69 10.38 1.68
N THR A 146 -4.98 11.40 1.19
CA THR A 146 -4.15 12.25 2.04
C THR A 146 -4.98 13.21 2.91
N SER A 147 -6.13 13.69 2.42
CA SER A 147 -7.06 14.48 3.24
C SER A 147 -7.72 13.65 4.34
N LEU A 148 -8.15 12.42 4.02
CA LEU A 148 -8.77 11.52 4.99
C LEU A 148 -7.81 11.17 6.12
N VAL A 149 -6.57 10.84 5.77
CA VAL A 149 -5.53 10.55 6.77
C VAL A 149 -5.22 11.76 7.65
N LYS A 150 -5.17 12.96 7.06
CA LYS A 150 -4.96 14.19 7.82
C LYS A 150 -6.09 14.46 8.82
N GLU A 151 -7.33 14.16 8.44
CA GLU A 151 -8.51 14.46 9.25
C GLU A 151 -8.82 13.39 10.31
N TYR A 152 -8.69 12.12 9.94
CA TYR A 152 -9.14 10.98 10.77
C TYR A 152 -8.00 10.10 11.29
N GLY A 153 -6.76 10.40 10.91
CA GLY A 153 -5.60 9.61 11.31
C GLY A 153 -5.34 8.39 10.43
N TYR A 154 -4.18 7.76 10.64
CA TYR A 154 -3.71 6.60 9.90
C TYR A 154 -3.25 5.53 10.88
N ARG A 155 -3.73 4.31 10.69
CA ARG A 155 -3.49 3.19 11.62
C ARG A 155 -2.47 2.17 11.12
N SER A 156 -2.18 2.19 9.82
CA SER A 156 -1.38 1.12 9.23
C SER A 156 0.12 1.39 9.29
N THR A 157 0.89 0.40 8.86
CA THR A 157 2.32 0.50 8.66
C THR A 157 2.62 1.23 7.34
N GLY A 158 3.88 1.24 6.92
CA GLY A 158 4.30 1.81 5.65
C GLY A 158 3.65 1.13 4.45
N GLU A 159 2.98 1.90 3.59
CA GLU A 159 2.20 1.39 2.47
C GLU A 159 2.51 2.13 1.16
N SER A 160 2.60 1.35 0.07
CA SER A 160 2.76 1.85 -1.31
C SER A 160 1.49 1.63 -2.11
N PHE A 161 0.72 2.69 -2.37
CA PHE A 161 -0.44 2.66 -3.24
C PHE A 161 -0.05 2.85 -4.70
N SER A 162 -0.36 1.87 -5.54
CA SER A 162 -0.33 1.99 -7.00
C SER A 162 -1.68 2.52 -7.46
N ILE A 163 -1.69 3.71 -8.08
CA ILE A 163 -2.92 4.39 -8.47
C ILE A 163 -2.86 4.66 -9.98
N GLY A 164 -3.87 4.24 -10.72
CA GLY A 164 -3.93 4.44 -12.17
C GLY A 164 -5.31 4.88 -12.64
N ASP A 165 -5.34 5.69 -13.68
CA ASP A 165 -6.56 6.04 -14.41
C ASP A 165 -6.29 5.96 -15.92
N PRO A 166 -7.25 6.28 -16.82
CA PRO A 166 -7.02 6.18 -18.26
C PRO A 166 -5.89 7.06 -18.81
N LYS A 167 -5.31 7.99 -18.03
CA LYS A 167 -4.31 8.97 -18.45
C LYS A 167 -2.95 8.82 -17.77
N GLU A 168 -2.92 8.46 -16.50
CA GLU A 168 -1.70 8.49 -15.70
C GLU A 168 -1.62 7.35 -14.67
N ALA A 169 -0.40 7.05 -14.24
CA ALA A 169 -0.10 6.09 -13.18
C ALA A 169 0.80 6.75 -12.14
N TRP A 170 0.54 6.46 -10.87
CA TRP A 170 1.19 7.06 -9.71
C TRP A 170 1.57 5.99 -8.70
N ILE A 171 2.66 6.24 -7.98
CA ILE A 171 3.01 5.56 -6.75
C ILE A 171 2.85 6.58 -5.64
N LEU A 172 2.04 6.28 -4.62
CA LEU A 172 1.93 7.05 -3.38
C LEU A 172 2.47 6.19 -2.25
N GLU A 173 3.49 6.66 -1.54
CA GLU A 173 4.03 6.00 -0.36
C GLU A 173 3.69 6.80 0.89
N MET A 174 3.18 6.10 1.91
CA MET A 174 2.67 6.70 3.13
C MET A 174 3.13 5.91 4.34
N ILE A 175 3.47 6.63 5.42
CA ILE A 175 3.75 6.03 6.72
C ILE A 175 3.24 6.92 7.84
N GLY A 176 2.74 6.31 8.92
CA GLY A 176 2.24 7.02 10.09
C GLY A 176 3.30 7.86 10.80
N ARG A 177 2.86 8.56 11.85
CA ARG A 177 3.74 9.40 12.69
C ARG A 177 4.02 8.81 14.07
N GLY A 178 3.53 7.60 14.31
CA GLY A 178 3.52 6.94 15.60
C GLY A 178 2.41 7.44 16.52
N PRO A 179 2.25 6.82 17.70
CA PRO A 179 1.16 7.12 18.63
C PRO A 179 1.09 8.60 19.01
N GLY A 180 -0.08 9.21 18.83
CA GLY A 180 -0.32 10.62 19.15
C GLY A 180 0.29 11.62 18.15
N GLY A 181 0.93 11.14 17.08
CA GLY A 181 1.51 11.98 16.04
C GLY A 181 0.47 12.51 15.04
N GLY A 182 -0.66 11.82 14.87
CA GLY A 182 -1.77 12.21 14.00
C GLY A 182 -1.46 12.09 12.50
N GLY A 183 -2.28 11.35 11.76
CA GLY A 183 -2.13 11.19 10.31
C GLY A 183 -0.83 10.52 9.88
N ALA A 184 -0.28 10.95 8.74
CA ALA A 184 0.88 10.33 8.10
C ALA A 184 1.80 11.38 7.43
N VAL A 185 3.03 10.96 7.11
CA VAL A 185 3.86 11.60 6.09
C VAL A 185 3.81 10.76 4.81
N TRP A 186 3.92 11.41 3.66
CA TRP A 186 3.78 10.74 2.38
C TRP A 186 4.48 11.48 1.24
N ALA A 187 4.80 10.74 0.19
CA ALA A 187 5.24 11.26 -1.10
C ALA A 187 4.55 10.48 -2.22
N ALA A 188 4.18 11.16 -3.29
CA ALA A 188 3.59 10.56 -4.48
C ALA A 188 4.36 11.02 -5.71
N VAL A 189 4.71 10.08 -6.58
CA VAL A 189 5.44 10.34 -7.82
C VAL A 189 4.70 9.72 -8.99
N ARG A 190 4.53 10.50 -10.04
CA ARG A 190 3.97 10.03 -11.31
C ARG A 190 4.98 9.13 -12.00
N VAL A 191 4.54 7.96 -12.45
CA VAL A 191 5.35 7.13 -13.34
C VAL A 191 5.40 7.84 -14.69
N PRO A 192 6.59 8.20 -15.21
CA PRO A 192 6.68 8.91 -16.49
C PRO A 192 6.04 8.13 -17.63
N ASP A 193 5.39 8.82 -18.54
CA ASP A 193 4.79 8.17 -19.71
C ASP A 193 5.87 7.49 -20.56
N GLY A 194 5.56 6.30 -21.09
CA GLY A 194 6.57 5.47 -21.77
C GLY A 194 7.36 4.53 -20.85
N MET A 195 7.09 4.54 -19.54
CA MET A 195 7.78 3.68 -18.57
C MET A 195 6.89 2.57 -18.01
N ILE A 196 7.57 1.52 -17.53
CA ILE A 196 7.02 0.49 -16.68
C ILE A 196 7.69 0.61 -15.31
N SER A 197 6.91 0.53 -14.23
CA SER A 197 7.43 0.46 -12.86
C SER A 197 7.03 -0.86 -12.22
N CYS A 198 7.94 -1.45 -11.46
CA CYS A 198 7.69 -2.65 -10.66
C CYS A 198 8.13 -2.38 -9.22
N HIS A 199 7.27 -2.71 -8.26
CA HIS A 199 7.63 -2.62 -6.85
C HIS A 199 6.97 -3.74 -6.05
N ALA A 200 7.65 -4.11 -4.96
CA ALA A 200 7.24 -5.15 -4.02
C ALA A 200 7.22 -4.51 -2.62
N ASN A 201 7.21 -5.30 -1.54
CA ASN A 201 7.18 -4.88 -0.14
C ASN A 201 8.42 -4.08 0.34
N ARG A 202 8.72 -2.97 -0.35
CA ARG A 202 9.79 -2.03 -0.07
C ARG A 202 9.47 -0.71 -0.74
N SER A 203 9.54 0.38 0.03
CA SER A 203 9.46 1.74 -0.51
C SER A 203 10.43 1.92 -1.69
N ARG A 204 9.88 2.50 -2.75
CA ARG A 204 10.44 2.72 -4.08
C ARG A 204 10.75 4.19 -4.33
N ILE A 205 10.00 5.11 -3.71
CA ILE A 205 10.24 6.54 -3.85
C ILE A 205 11.49 6.89 -3.03
N GLY A 206 12.61 7.10 -3.73
CA GLY A 206 13.85 7.58 -3.13
C GLY A 206 13.90 9.11 -3.13
N THR A 207 14.71 9.66 -4.03
CA THR A 207 14.75 11.11 -4.27
C THR A 207 13.53 11.54 -5.08
N PHE A 208 12.87 12.62 -4.66
CA PHE A 208 11.74 13.21 -5.36
C PHE A 208 11.92 14.73 -5.49
N PRO A 209 11.41 15.35 -6.58
CA PRO A 209 11.54 16.78 -6.81
C PRO A 209 10.64 17.59 -5.88
N LEU A 210 11.10 18.77 -5.46
CA LEU A 210 10.33 19.69 -4.61
C LEU A 210 9.67 20.83 -5.40
N ASP A 211 10.04 20.97 -6.66
CA ASP A 211 9.64 22.04 -7.58
C ASP A 211 8.95 21.49 -8.85
N ASP A 212 8.26 20.35 -8.73
CA ASP A 212 7.52 19.72 -9.82
C ASP A 212 6.17 19.16 -9.33
N ALA A 213 5.21 20.05 -9.08
CA ALA A 213 3.85 19.68 -8.63
C ALA A 213 3.06 18.87 -9.68
N GLU A 214 3.51 18.88 -10.94
CA GLU A 214 2.90 18.09 -12.00
C GLU A 214 3.26 16.61 -11.85
N ASN A 215 4.49 16.27 -11.45
CA ASN A 215 4.94 14.88 -11.34
C ASN A 215 5.22 14.41 -9.91
N CYS A 216 5.20 15.30 -8.92
CA CYS A 216 5.41 14.96 -7.53
C CYS A 216 4.51 15.76 -6.58
N LEU A 217 3.90 15.04 -5.64
CA LEU A 217 3.13 15.60 -4.53
C LEU A 217 3.69 15.02 -3.24
N TYR A 218 3.72 15.77 -2.15
CA TYR A 218 4.24 15.26 -0.87
C TYR A 218 3.63 16.00 0.31
N SER A 219 3.64 15.38 1.49
CA SER A 219 3.25 16.06 2.73
C SER A 219 4.21 17.22 3.01
N PRO A 220 3.74 18.44 3.31
CA PRO A 220 4.58 19.63 3.44
C PRO A 220 5.76 19.50 4.42
N ASP A 221 5.64 18.61 5.40
CA ASP A 221 6.58 18.38 6.48
C ASP A 221 7.33 17.04 6.38
N VAL A 222 7.29 16.36 5.22
CA VAL A 222 7.97 15.06 5.04
C VAL A 222 9.46 15.13 5.36
N ILE A 223 10.14 16.20 4.93
CA ILE A 223 11.58 16.40 5.15
C ILE A 223 11.84 16.81 6.61
N SER A 224 11.11 17.81 7.12
CA SER A 224 11.32 18.29 8.50
C SER A 224 11.03 17.19 9.52
N PHE A 225 9.98 16.40 9.32
CA PHE A 225 9.68 15.24 10.15
C PHE A 225 10.82 14.22 10.15
N ALA A 226 11.37 13.89 8.97
CA ALA A 226 12.49 12.96 8.86
C ALA A 226 13.76 13.49 9.54
N THR A 227 14.05 14.79 9.43
CA THR A 227 15.19 15.43 10.09
C THR A 227 15.01 15.47 11.61
N GLU A 228 13.84 15.87 12.12
CA GLU A 228 13.54 15.92 13.56
C GLU A 228 13.63 14.54 14.23
N ARG A 229 13.25 13.49 13.49
CA ARG A 229 13.36 12.09 13.95
C ARG A 229 14.77 11.52 13.79
N GLY A 230 15.70 12.23 13.15
CA GLY A 230 17.05 11.74 12.86
C GLY A 230 17.09 10.64 11.79
N TYR A 231 16.08 10.56 10.93
CA TYR A 231 16.01 9.59 9.84
C TYR A 231 16.68 10.08 8.55
N TYR A 232 16.91 11.39 8.45
CA TYR A 232 17.50 12.03 7.28
C TYR A 232 18.44 13.17 7.70
N ASP A 233 19.63 13.18 7.11
CA ASP A 233 20.64 14.24 7.23
C ASP A 233 20.77 14.91 5.84
N PRO A 234 20.27 16.15 5.66
CA PRO A 234 20.13 16.80 4.36
C PRO A 234 21.43 17.28 3.71
#